data_AF-A0A2I7ZEV8-F1
#
_entry.id   AF-A0A2I7ZEV8-F1
#
_cell.length_a   1.000
_cell.length_b   1.000
_cell.length_c   1.000
_cell.angle_alpha   90.00
_cell.angle_beta   90.00
_cell.angle_gamma   90.00
#
_symmetry.space_group_name_H-M   'P 1'
#
loop_
_entity.id
_entity.type
_entity.pdbx_description
1 polymer ?
#
loop_
_entity_poly.entity_id
_entity_poly.type
_entity_poly.pdbx_seq_one_letter_code
_entity_poly.pdbx_strand_id
1 'polypeptide(L)'
;MPIKIIIGPASYTLASHIPLFIAMFISPATAIFVALGSSLGFFLAGFPIVIVFRALTHLFFLTLGAVLVKRFPILMDSKRFLLLGIGLNLLHGLGEYIVVMVLTSGQQTSATYWITMLGLVGVGSAIHGLLDFSLAYYFWKILKERKIYQP
;
A
#
# COMPACT_ATOMS: atom_id res chain seq x y z
N MET A 1 -17.49 8.23 6.99
CA MET A 1 -16.20 7.61 6.57
C MET A 1 -15.26 8.72 6.14
N PRO A 2 -13.93 8.51 6.14
CA PRO A 2 -12.98 9.48 5.59
C PRO A 2 -13.33 9.77 4.11
N ILE A 3 -12.65 10.75 3.53
CA ILE A 3 -12.81 11.12 2.12
C ILE A 3 -12.59 9.87 1.26
N LYS A 4 -13.66 9.42 0.60
CA LYS A 4 -13.67 8.25 -0.29
C LYS A 4 -14.10 8.70 -1.69
N ILE A 5 -13.30 8.34 -2.68
CA ILE A 5 -13.58 8.60 -4.09
C ILE A 5 -13.90 7.26 -4.76
N ILE A 6 -14.98 7.22 -5.53
CA ILE A 6 -15.42 6.01 -6.26
C ILE A 6 -15.41 6.34 -7.74
N ILE A 7 -14.68 5.56 -8.53
CA ILE A 7 -14.58 5.69 -9.99
C ILE A 7 -14.80 4.32 -10.61
N GLY A 8 -15.96 4.14 -11.25
CA GLY A 8 -16.38 2.83 -11.77
C GLY A 8 -16.32 1.75 -10.68
N PRO A 9 -15.67 0.60 -10.92
CA PRO A 9 -15.55 -0.46 -9.93
C PRO A 9 -14.50 -0.20 -8.83
N ALA A 10 -13.69 0.86 -8.96
CA ALA A 10 -12.62 1.16 -8.00
C ALA A 10 -13.07 2.18 -6.95
N SER A 11 -12.54 2.03 -5.74
CA SER A 11 -12.70 3.01 -4.67
C SER A 11 -11.39 3.27 -3.94
N TYR A 12 -11.12 4.55 -3.68
CA TYR A 12 -9.93 5.04 -3.01
C TYR A 12 -10.36 5.73 -1.72
N THR A 13 -9.89 5.23 -0.58
CA THR A 13 -10.20 5.81 0.73
C THR A 13 -8.95 6.47 1.26
N LEU A 14 -8.94 7.80 1.34
CA LEU A 14 -7.80 8.55 1.83
C LEU A 14 -7.37 8.05 3.22
N ALA A 15 -6.07 7.98 3.45
CA ALA A 15 -5.43 7.53 4.67
C ALA A 15 -5.53 6.02 4.97
N SER A 16 -6.07 5.21 4.07
CA SER A 16 -6.25 3.76 4.32
C SER A 16 -4.93 3.01 4.52
N HIS A 17 -3.84 3.46 3.88
CA HIS A 17 -2.52 2.82 3.98
C HIS A 17 -1.58 3.49 4.98
N ILE A 18 -2.01 4.57 5.67
CA ILE A 18 -1.14 5.26 6.63
C ILE A 18 -0.62 4.33 7.73
N PRO A 19 -1.44 3.48 8.39
CA PRO A 19 -0.95 2.56 9.41
C PRO A 19 0.10 1.57 8.88
N LEU A 20 -0.07 1.12 7.63
CA LEU A 20 0.85 0.21 6.95
C LEU A 20 2.21 0.89 6.70
N PHE A 21 2.22 2.12 6.18
CA PHE A 21 3.45 2.87 5.96
C PHE A 21 4.15 3.28 7.28
N ILE A 22 3.39 3.64 8.33
CA ILE A 22 3.98 3.89 9.65
C ILE A 22 4.65 2.61 10.18
N ALA A 23 3.99 1.45 10.07
CA ALA A 23 4.56 0.17 10.44
C ALA A 23 5.87 -0.14 9.69
N MET A 24 5.93 0.22 8.40
CA MET A 24 7.14 0.13 7.58
C MET A 24 8.28 1.03 8.10
N PHE A 25 7.99 2.24 8.56
CA PHE A 25 9.00 3.14 9.13
C PHE A 25 9.53 2.67 10.50
N ILE A 26 8.75 1.87 11.22
CA ILE A 26 9.12 1.28 12.52
C ILE A 26 10.14 0.15 12.33
N SER A 27 9.74 -0.96 11.69
CA SER A 27 10.64 -2.10 11.48
C SER A 27 10.08 -3.13 10.48
N PRO A 28 10.92 -3.99 9.89
CA PRO A 28 10.43 -5.08 9.04
C PRO A 28 9.44 -6.01 9.76
N ALA A 29 9.68 -6.33 11.04
CA ALA A 29 8.79 -7.19 11.81
C ALA A 29 7.41 -6.55 12.03
N THR A 30 7.38 -5.24 12.34
CA THR A 30 6.13 -4.49 12.49
C THR A 30 5.37 -4.38 11.17
N ALA A 31 6.07 -4.12 10.07
CA ALA A 31 5.49 -4.07 8.73
C ALA A 31 4.82 -5.40 8.35
N ILE A 32 5.52 -6.53 8.56
CA ILE A 32 5.00 -7.88 8.32
C ILE A 32 3.75 -8.13 9.16
N PHE A 33 3.82 -7.84 10.47
CA PHE A 33 2.71 -8.09 11.38
C PHE A 33 1.45 -7.29 10.99
N VAL A 34 1.59 -6.01 10.65
CA VAL A 34 0.45 -5.15 10.27
C VAL A 34 -0.11 -5.54 8.89
N ALA A 35 0.73 -5.91 7.93
CA ALA A 35 0.29 -6.38 6.62
C ALA A 35 -0.49 -7.71 6.72
N LEU A 36 0.02 -8.66 7.49
CA LEU A 36 -0.67 -9.94 7.74
C LEU A 36 -1.96 -9.73 8.56
N GLY A 37 -1.91 -8.89 9.59
CA GLY A 37 -3.05 -8.58 10.45
C GLY A 37 -4.19 -7.90 9.70
N SER A 38 -3.89 -6.95 8.82
CA SER A 38 -4.90 -6.31 7.96
C SER A 38 -5.52 -7.29 6.97
N SER A 39 -4.70 -8.13 6.32
CA SER A 39 -5.17 -9.16 5.39
C SER A 39 -6.06 -10.20 6.08
N LEU A 40 -5.64 -10.68 7.26
CA LEU A 40 -6.44 -11.58 8.09
C LEU A 40 -7.73 -10.91 8.57
N GLY A 41 -7.66 -9.63 8.97
CA GLY A 41 -8.83 -8.85 9.33
C GLY A 41 -9.86 -8.76 8.21
N PHE A 42 -9.42 -8.53 6.96
CA PHE A 42 -10.31 -8.53 5.80
C PHE A 42 -10.92 -9.91 5.54
N PHE A 43 -10.16 -10.99 5.73
CA PHE A 43 -10.67 -12.36 5.62
C PHE A 43 -11.75 -12.64 6.67
N LEU A 44 -11.45 -12.34 7.94
CA LEU A 44 -12.39 -12.57 9.06
C LEU A 44 -13.64 -11.68 8.97
N ALA A 45 -13.52 -10.48 8.39
CA ALA A 45 -14.65 -9.59 8.15
C ALA A 45 -15.50 -9.98 6.92
N GLY A 46 -15.17 -11.06 6.21
CA GLY A 46 -15.96 -11.58 5.10
C GLY A 46 -15.84 -10.78 3.80
N PHE A 47 -14.75 -10.05 3.60
CA PHE A 47 -14.52 -9.36 2.32
C PHE A 47 -14.31 -10.37 1.17
N PRO A 48 -14.69 -10.01 -0.07
CA PRO A 48 -14.37 -10.82 -1.25
C PRO A 48 -12.91 -11.23 -1.31
N ILE A 49 -12.65 -12.48 -1.71
CA ILE A 49 -11.29 -13.06 -1.69
C ILE A 49 -10.27 -12.24 -2.49
N VAL A 50 -10.71 -11.59 -3.58
CA VAL A 50 -9.86 -10.69 -4.38
C VAL A 50 -9.35 -9.50 -3.54
N ILE A 51 -10.17 -8.96 -2.64
CA ILE A 51 -9.78 -7.86 -1.74
C ILE A 51 -8.79 -8.35 -0.68
N VAL A 52 -9.01 -9.56 -0.14
CA VAL A 52 -8.10 -10.18 0.84
C VAL A 52 -6.70 -10.39 0.24
N PHE A 53 -6.61 -10.97 -0.96
CA PHE A 53 -5.32 -11.18 -1.61
C PHE A 53 -4.65 -9.87 -2.05
N ARG A 54 -5.42 -8.84 -2.43
CA ARG A 54 -4.87 -7.50 -2.68
C ARG A 54 -4.20 -6.94 -1.43
N ALA A 55 -4.87 -7.00 -0.28
CA ALA A 55 -4.27 -6.61 0.99
C ALA A 55 -3.01 -7.45 1.32
N LEU A 56 -3.03 -8.74 1.00
CA LEU A 56 -1.86 -9.62 1.23
C LEU A 56 -0.64 -9.18 0.42
N THR A 57 -0.82 -8.58 -0.76
CA THR A 57 0.30 -8.04 -1.55
C THR A 57 1.05 -6.92 -0.83
N HIS A 58 0.41 -6.25 0.13
CA HIS A 58 1.04 -5.18 0.90
C HIS A 58 2.26 -5.70 1.69
N LEU A 59 2.25 -6.98 2.06
CA LEU A 59 3.38 -7.66 2.70
C LEU A 59 4.68 -7.47 1.93
N PHE A 60 4.66 -7.56 0.59
CA PHE A 60 5.86 -7.50 -0.22
C PHE A 60 6.49 -6.10 -0.23
N PHE A 61 5.74 -5.08 -0.64
CA PHE A 61 6.30 -3.74 -0.76
C PHE A 61 6.61 -3.12 0.61
N LEU A 62 5.80 -3.39 1.64
CA LEU A 62 6.07 -2.87 2.99
C LEU A 62 7.30 -3.52 3.61
N THR A 63 7.46 -4.84 3.47
CA THR A 63 8.67 -5.51 3.99
C THR A 63 9.91 -5.02 3.25
N LEU A 64 9.84 -4.90 1.92
CA LEU A 64 10.93 -4.34 1.12
C LEU A 64 11.28 -2.92 1.56
N GLY A 65 10.29 -2.04 1.67
CA GLY A 65 10.49 -0.66 2.09
C GLY A 65 11.08 -0.55 3.48
N ALA A 66 10.62 -1.37 4.44
CA ALA A 66 11.14 -1.40 5.80
C ALA A 66 12.62 -1.83 5.83
N VAL A 67 12.97 -2.86 5.06
CA VAL A 67 14.37 -3.33 4.93
C VAL A 67 15.24 -2.27 4.28
N LEU A 68 14.75 -1.61 3.22
CA LEU A 68 15.49 -0.55 2.52
C LEU A 68 15.75 0.65 3.43
N VAL A 69 14.74 1.15 4.13
CA VAL A 69 14.87 2.29 5.06
C VAL A 69 15.81 1.94 6.22
N LYS A 70 15.72 0.72 6.77
CA LYS A 70 16.61 0.26 7.84
C LYS A 70 18.07 0.14 7.38
N ARG A 71 18.30 -0.40 6.17
CA ARG A 71 19.65 -0.61 5.62
C ARG A 71 20.28 0.67 5.09
N PHE A 72 19.48 1.56 4.54
CA PHE A 72 19.91 2.82 3.94
C PHE A 72 19.12 3.99 4.55
N PRO A 73 19.47 4.44 5.76
CA PRO A 73 18.76 5.54 6.43
C PRO A 73 18.70 6.83 5.61
N ILE A 74 19.66 7.03 4.70
CA ILE A 74 19.70 8.13 3.74
C ILE A 74 18.48 8.19 2.80
N LEU A 75 17.72 7.09 2.66
CA LEU A 75 16.46 7.08 1.93
C LEU A 75 15.36 7.91 2.61
N MET A 76 15.54 8.32 3.87
CA MET A 76 14.62 9.20 4.60
C MET A 76 14.83 10.70 4.29
N ASP A 77 15.82 11.03 3.46
CA ASP A 77 16.10 12.40 2.99
C ASP A 77 15.15 12.80 1.86
N SER A 78 14.64 14.04 1.88
CA SER A 78 13.51 14.53 1.05
C SER A 78 13.44 13.96 -0.37
N LYS A 79 14.48 14.15 -1.20
CA LYS A 79 14.47 13.69 -2.61
C LYS A 79 14.45 12.16 -2.74
N ARG A 80 15.24 11.47 -1.92
CA ARG A 80 15.35 10.00 -1.95
C ARG A 80 14.10 9.35 -1.37
N PHE A 81 13.47 10.01 -0.41
CA PHE A 81 12.22 9.59 0.19
C PHE A 81 11.06 9.62 -0.82
N LEU A 82 11.00 10.67 -1.66
CA LEU A 82 10.03 10.72 -2.75
C LEU A 82 10.24 9.58 -3.76
N LEU A 83 11.50 9.34 -4.16
CA LEU A 83 11.83 8.23 -5.07
C LEU A 83 11.50 6.86 -4.48
N LEU A 84 11.77 6.67 -3.19
CA LEU A 84 11.37 5.48 -2.45
C LEU A 84 9.84 5.31 -2.48
N GLY A 85 9.10 6.39 -2.16
CA GLY A 85 7.64 6.38 -2.20
C GLY A 85 7.09 6.00 -3.57
N ILE A 86 7.62 6.58 -4.65
CA ILE A 86 7.22 6.24 -6.02
C ILE A 86 7.50 4.76 -6.30
N GLY A 87 8.71 4.27 -6.02
CA GLY A 87 9.08 2.88 -6.29
C GLY A 87 8.22 1.88 -5.52
N LEU A 88 7.99 2.11 -4.22
CA LEU A 88 7.15 1.25 -3.39
C LEU A 88 5.68 1.24 -3.85
N ASN A 89 5.15 2.38 -4.25
CA ASN A 89 3.77 2.48 -4.69
C ASN A 89 3.53 1.94 -6.09
N LEU A 90 4.54 1.94 -6.97
CA LEU A 90 4.50 1.18 -8.20
C LEU A 90 4.41 -0.33 -7.92
N LEU A 91 5.17 -0.84 -6.94
CA LEU A 91 5.07 -2.25 -6.52
C LEU A 91 3.72 -2.58 -5.88
N HIS A 92 3.18 -1.66 -5.07
CA HIS A 92 1.84 -1.77 -4.49
C HIS A 92 0.77 -1.90 -5.58
N GLY A 93 0.71 -0.93 -6.51
CA GLY A 93 -0.26 -0.93 -7.60
C GLY A 93 -0.11 -2.15 -8.50
N LEU A 94 1.13 -2.54 -8.82
CA LEU A 94 1.40 -3.74 -9.62
C LEU A 94 0.94 -5.02 -8.91
N GLY A 95 1.21 -5.15 -7.61
CA GLY A 95 0.79 -6.31 -6.81
C GLY A 95 -0.73 -6.46 -6.79
N GLU A 96 -1.45 -5.37 -6.52
CA GLU A 96 -2.91 -5.40 -6.53
C GLU A 96 -3.47 -5.73 -7.92
N TYR A 97 -2.90 -5.14 -8.98
CA TYR A 97 -3.31 -5.43 -10.35
C TYR A 97 -3.10 -6.90 -10.70
N ILE A 98 -1.92 -7.47 -10.42
CA ILE A 98 -1.63 -8.89 -10.67
C ILE A 98 -2.65 -9.79 -9.97
N VAL A 99 -2.96 -9.52 -8.70
CA VAL A 99 -3.95 -10.30 -7.96
C VAL A 99 -5.33 -10.20 -8.60
N VAL A 100 -5.77 -8.99 -8.98
CA VAL A 100 -7.05 -8.81 -9.67
C VAL A 100 -7.06 -9.61 -10.97
N MET A 101 -6.00 -9.54 -11.77
CA MET A 101 -5.96 -10.26 -13.04
C MET A 101 -5.96 -11.77 -12.85
N VAL A 102 -5.14 -12.30 -11.94
CA VAL A 102 -5.09 -13.74 -11.67
C VAL A 102 -6.45 -14.26 -11.21
N LEU A 103 -7.10 -13.57 -10.26
CA LEU A 103 -8.34 -14.04 -9.66
C LEU A 103 -9.61 -13.74 -10.48
N THR A 104 -9.53 -12.87 -11.50
CA THR A 104 -10.66 -12.53 -12.38
C THR A 104 -10.49 -13.01 -13.83
N SER A 105 -9.32 -13.54 -14.19
CA SER A 105 -8.97 -13.98 -15.55
C SER A 105 -9.96 -14.98 -16.17
N GLY A 106 -10.55 -15.87 -15.37
CA GLY A 106 -11.55 -16.85 -15.84
C GLY A 106 -12.94 -16.26 -16.14
N GLN A 107 -13.22 -15.03 -15.72
CA GLN A 107 -14.53 -14.38 -15.86
C GLN A 107 -14.51 -13.21 -16.87
N GLN A 108 -13.37 -12.54 -17.01
CA GLN A 108 -13.24 -11.31 -17.80
C GLN A 108 -11.92 -11.31 -18.59
N THR A 109 -12.00 -11.60 -19.89
CA THR A 109 -10.82 -11.75 -20.78
C THR A 109 -10.66 -10.63 -21.80
N SER A 110 -11.57 -9.65 -21.84
CA SER A 110 -11.52 -8.57 -22.84
C SER A 110 -10.34 -7.62 -22.63
N ALA A 111 -9.64 -7.23 -23.70
CA ALA A 111 -8.52 -6.28 -23.61
C ALA A 111 -8.93 -4.96 -22.92
N THR A 112 -10.16 -4.51 -23.15
CA THR A 112 -10.74 -3.33 -22.48
C THR A 112 -10.81 -3.49 -20.97
N TYR A 113 -11.22 -4.66 -20.46
CA TYR A 113 -11.21 -4.93 -19.03
C TYR A 113 -9.80 -4.85 -18.45
N TRP A 114 -8.82 -5.46 -19.12
CA TRP A 114 -7.41 -5.48 -18.67
C TRP A 114 -6.83 -4.07 -18.59
N ILE A 115 -7.03 -3.25 -19.62
CA ILE A 115 -6.58 -1.85 -19.65
C ILE A 115 -7.29 -1.03 -18.57
N THR A 116 -8.59 -1.25 -18.37
CA THR A 116 -9.37 -0.56 -17.34
C THR A 116 -8.88 -0.92 -15.94
N MET A 117 -8.59 -2.20 -15.67
CA MET A 117 -8.02 -2.64 -14.39
C MET A 117 -6.60 -2.13 -14.19
N LEU A 118 -5.79 -2.04 -15.24
CA LEU A 118 -4.46 -1.44 -15.15
C LEU A 118 -4.56 0.04 -14.76
N GLY A 119 -5.47 0.80 -15.36
CA GLY A 119 -5.69 2.21 -15.02
C GLY A 119 -6.25 2.39 -13.61
N LEU A 120 -7.32 1.67 -13.28
CA LEU A 120 -8.02 1.86 -12.00
C LEU A 120 -7.31 1.20 -10.82
N VAL A 121 -6.92 -0.07 -10.95
CA VAL A 121 -6.27 -0.82 -9.85
C VAL A 121 -4.77 -0.59 -9.87
N GLY A 122 -4.10 -0.73 -11.02
CA GLY A 122 -2.65 -0.54 -11.10
C GLY A 122 -2.22 0.90 -10.81
N VAL A 123 -2.55 1.81 -11.72
CA VAL A 123 -2.15 3.23 -11.63
C VAL A 123 -2.87 3.93 -10.49
N GLY A 124 -4.18 3.69 -10.33
CA GLY A 124 -4.96 4.28 -9.26
C GLY A 124 -4.44 3.92 -7.86
N SER A 125 -4.13 2.65 -7.58
CA SER A 125 -3.56 2.27 -6.29
C SER A 125 -2.16 2.85 -6.08
N ALA A 126 -1.33 2.96 -7.13
CA ALA A 126 -0.02 3.60 -7.02
C ALA A 126 -0.12 5.09 -6.64
N ILE A 127 -1.03 5.84 -7.27
CA ILE A 127 -1.24 7.26 -6.94
C ILE A 127 -1.82 7.40 -5.53
N HIS A 128 -2.86 6.62 -5.22
CA HIS A 128 -3.51 6.60 -3.91
C HIS A 128 -2.51 6.29 -2.78
N GLY A 129 -1.73 5.22 -2.95
CA GLY A 129 -0.71 4.83 -2.00
C GLY A 129 0.42 5.86 -1.86
N LEU A 130 0.78 6.59 -2.93
CA LEU A 130 1.78 7.66 -2.85
C LEU A 130 1.30 8.85 -2.01
N LEU A 131 0.02 9.19 -2.10
CA LEU A 131 -0.60 10.19 -1.23
C LEU A 131 -0.60 9.73 0.23
N ASP A 132 -1.02 8.50 0.49
CA ASP A 132 -1.01 7.91 1.83
C ASP A 132 0.41 7.81 2.41
N PHE A 133 1.42 7.47 1.59
CA PHE A 133 2.83 7.42 1.97
C PHE A 133 3.35 8.81 2.39
N SER A 134 2.98 9.84 1.63
CA SER A 134 3.37 11.23 1.92
C SER A 134 2.75 11.72 3.23
N LEU A 135 1.48 11.39 3.47
CA LEU A 135 0.80 11.69 4.73
C LEU A 135 1.41 10.90 5.90
N ALA A 136 1.69 9.61 5.70
CA ALA A 136 2.31 8.76 6.71
C ALA A 136 3.68 9.29 7.15
N TYR A 137 4.49 9.80 6.22
CA TYR A 137 5.77 10.44 6.55
C TYR A 137 5.61 11.68 7.42
N TYR A 138 4.60 12.52 7.12
CA TYR A 138 4.30 13.68 7.93
C TYR A 138 3.91 13.28 9.37
N PHE A 139 3.02 12.29 9.52
CA PHE A 139 2.68 11.76 10.84
C PHE A 139 3.88 11.14 11.56
N TRP A 140 4.70 10.37 10.84
CA TRP A 140 5.92 9.78 11.38
C TRP A 140 6.88 10.82 11.95
N LYS A 141 7.09 11.94 11.25
CA LYS A 141 7.92 13.05 11.74
C LYS A 141 7.40 13.60 13.07
N ILE A 142 6.10 13.86 13.16
CA ILE A 142 5.45 14.34 14.39
C ILE A 142 5.65 13.35 15.54
N LEU A 143 5.45 12.05 15.28
CA LEU A 143 5.63 11.00 16.29
C LEU A 143 7.08 10.91 16.80
N LYS A 144 8.05 11.02 15.88
CA LYS A 144 9.48 11.02 16.20
C LYS A 144 9.89 12.24 17.02
N GLU A 145 9.43 13.44 16.65
CA GLU A 145 9.74 14.69 17.35
C GLU A 145 9.23 14.69 18.79
N ARG A 146 8.06 14.08 19.03
CA ARG A 146 7.50 13.94 20.38
C ARG A 146 8.17 12.85 21.23
N LYS A 147 9.23 12.20 20.73
CA LYS A 147 9.94 11.07 21.37
C LYS A 147 9.01 9.93 21.80
N ILE A 148 7.85 9.78 21.15
CA ILE A 148 6.90 8.69 21.41
C ILE A 148 7.49 7.36 20.92
N TYR A 149 8.41 7.42 19.95
CA TYR A 149 9.16 6.29 19.44
C TYR A 149 10.58 6.73 19.06
N GLN A 150 11.60 5.99 19.51
CA GLN A 150 12.97 6.07 18.99
C GLN A 150 13.33 4.70 18.39
N PRO A 151 13.73 4.63 17.11
CA PRO A 151 14.09 3.38 16.44
C PRO A 151 15.36 2.73 17.02
#